data_AF-A0A7S3TWY9-F1
#
_entry.id   AF-A0A7S3TWY9-F1
#
_cell.length_a   1.000
_cell.length_b   1.000
_cell.length_c   1.000
_cell.angle_alpha   90.00
_cell.angle_beta   90.00
_cell.angle_gamma   90.00
#
_symmetry.space_group_name_H-M   'P 1'
#
loop_
_entity.id
_entity.type
_entity.pdbx_description
1 polymer ?
#
loop_
_entity_poly.entity_id
_entity_poly.type
_entity_poly.pdbx_seq_one_letter_code
_entity_poly.pdbx_strand_id
1 'polypeptide(L)'
;GRTIAWSDLRLSAQPSETPPTFLSYRNALRDSPIAPSVITCFMTHTTDETLRIVRESSHTLPTYQGDGPRYCPSIATKVERFPEARRHQVWLESAGLGT
;
A
#
# COMPACT_ATOMS: atom_id res chain seq x y z
N GLY A 1 -14.36 1.00 -2.72
CA GLY A 1 -13.84 -0.35 -3.01
C GLY A 1 -14.88 -1.45 -2.84
N ARG A 2 -15.86 -1.55 -3.74
CA ARG A 2 -17.02 -2.46 -3.57
C ARG A 2 -16.77 -3.90 -4.03
N THR A 3 -15.72 -4.12 -4.82
CA THR A 3 -15.34 -5.42 -5.40
C THR A 3 -14.25 -6.13 -4.61
N ILE A 4 -13.85 -5.59 -3.45
CA ILE A 4 -12.88 -6.21 -2.56
C ILE A 4 -13.65 -7.11 -1.59
N ALA A 5 -13.18 -8.35 -1.42
CA ALA A 5 -13.71 -9.29 -0.43
C ALA A 5 -13.19 -8.93 0.96
N TRP A 6 -13.76 -7.89 1.59
CA TRP A 6 -13.29 -7.36 2.87
C TRP A 6 -13.32 -8.35 4.05
N SER A 7 -14.11 -9.42 3.95
CA SER A 7 -14.20 -10.49 4.95
C SER A 7 -13.18 -11.62 4.74
N ASP A 8 -12.31 -11.53 3.72
CA ASP A 8 -11.30 -12.56 3.45
C ASP A 8 -10.21 -12.56 4.53
N LEU A 9 -9.90 -13.75 5.08
CA LEU A 9 -8.90 -13.93 6.13
C LEU A 9 -7.47 -13.60 5.70
N ARG A 10 -7.22 -13.47 4.38
CA ARG A 10 -5.93 -13.02 3.83
C ARG A 10 -5.72 -11.51 3.94
N LEU A 11 -6.76 -10.76 4.32
CA LEU A 11 -6.66 -9.34 4.63
C LEU A 11 -6.40 -9.16 6.13
N SER A 12 -5.33 -8.44 6.44
CA SER A 12 -5.02 -8.06 7.82
C SER A 12 -5.40 -6.60 8.04
N ALA A 13 -6.29 -6.34 9.00
CA ALA A 13 -6.69 -5.00 9.37
C ALA A 13 -5.55 -4.28 10.11
N GLN A 14 -5.36 -3.01 9.77
CA GLN A 14 -4.35 -2.14 10.35
C GLN A 14 -5.02 -0.84 10.80
N PRO A 15 -5.50 -0.79 12.06
CA PRO A 15 -6.09 0.42 12.61
C PRO A 15 -5.02 1.48 12.86
N SER A 16 -5.42 2.74 12.83
CA SER A 16 -4.55 3.83 13.26
C SER A 16 -4.26 3.75 14.77
N GLU A 17 -3.17 4.39 15.18
CA GLU A 17 -2.85 4.57 16.60
C GLU A 17 -3.95 5.36 17.34
N THR A 18 -4.10 5.10 18.64
CA THR A 18 -5.08 5.79 19.50
C THR A 18 -4.38 6.19 20.81
N PRO A 19 -4.24 7.50 21.11
CA PRO A 19 -4.67 8.65 20.30
C PRO A 19 -3.80 8.85 19.05
N PRO A 20 -4.32 9.48 17.98
CA PRO A 20 -3.54 9.78 16.78
C PRO A 20 -2.42 10.78 17.09
N THR A 21 -1.22 10.54 16.55
CA THR A 21 -0.12 11.51 16.60
C THR A 21 -0.36 12.59 15.55
N PHE A 22 -0.39 13.85 15.98
CA PHE A 22 -0.53 14.98 15.07
C PHE A 22 0.81 15.35 14.43
N LEU A 23 0.79 15.59 13.12
CA LEU A 23 1.95 16.11 12.41
C LEU A 23 2.35 17.53 12.88
N SER A 24 1.38 18.38 13.25
CA SER A 24 1.62 19.76 13.69
C SER A 24 1.48 19.91 15.21
N TYR A 25 2.48 20.53 15.85
CA TYR A 25 2.45 20.88 17.27
C TYR A 25 1.21 21.71 17.65
N ARG A 26 0.77 22.62 16.77
CA ARG A 26 -0.41 23.46 17.02
C ARG A 26 -1.71 22.66 17.10
N ASN A 27 -1.78 21.49 16.49
CA ASN A 27 -2.94 20.61 16.56
C ASN A 27 -2.94 19.79 17.85
N ALA A 28 -1.77 19.41 18.35
CA ALA A 28 -1.63 18.75 19.65
C ALA A 28 -2.04 19.65 20.83
N LEU A 29 -2.01 20.97 20.65
CA LEU A 29 -2.40 21.96 21.67
C LEU A 29 -3.87 22.39 21.61
N ARG A 30 -4.66 21.88 20.65
CA ARG A 30 -6.09 22.20 20.56
C ARG A 30 -6.90 21.16 21.31
N ASP A 31 -7.85 21.60 22.14
CA ASP A 31 -8.94 20.77 22.70
C ASP A 31 -9.96 20.30 21.64
N SER A 32 -9.65 20.46 20.36
CA SER A 32 -10.53 20.14 19.25
C SER A 32 -10.21 18.74 18.71
N PRO A 33 -11.20 17.86 18.48
CA PRO A 33 -10.97 16.55 17.89
C PRO A 33 -10.55 16.71 16.42
N ILE A 34 -9.24 16.77 16.14
CA ILE A 34 -8.71 16.96 14.77
C ILE A 34 -8.61 15.62 14.00
N ALA A 35 -9.34 14.58 14.41
CA ALA A 35 -9.45 13.37 13.61
C ALA A 35 -10.92 13.12 13.23
N PRO A 36 -11.47 13.85 12.25
CA PRO A 36 -12.68 13.39 11.60
C PRO A 36 -12.31 12.08 10.88
N SER A 37 -12.68 10.96 11.51
CA SER A 37 -12.55 9.57 11.03
C SER A 37 -11.15 9.11 10.64
N VAL A 38 -10.41 8.56 11.60
CA VAL A 38 -9.32 7.61 11.28
C VAL A 38 -9.92 6.40 10.58
N ILE A 39 -9.32 5.98 9.48
CA ILE A 39 -9.76 4.81 8.70
C ILE A 39 -8.80 3.65 8.93
N THR A 40 -9.35 2.44 8.95
CA THR A 40 -8.56 1.20 8.96
C THR A 40 -8.10 0.90 7.53
N CYS A 41 -6.79 0.83 7.34
CA CYS A 41 -6.21 0.28 6.11
C CYS A 41 -6.11 -1.24 6.24
N PHE A 42 -5.98 -1.92 5.10
CA PHE A 42 -5.82 -3.37 5.08
C PHE A 42 -4.53 -3.75 4.37
N MET A 43 -3.93 -4.85 4.79
CA MET A 43 -2.70 -5.37 4.24
C MET A 43 -2.92 -6.78 3.70
N THR A 44 -2.34 -7.05 2.54
CA THR A 44 -2.31 -8.40 1.96
C THR A 44 -0.99 -8.62 1.22
N HIS A 45 -0.88 -9.71 0.50
CA HIS A 45 0.34 -10.07 -0.22
C HIS A 45 0.05 -10.55 -1.64
N THR A 46 1.05 -10.37 -2.50
CA THR A 46 1.09 -11.07 -3.79
C THR A 46 1.20 -12.59 -3.59
N THR A 47 0.82 -13.36 -4.60
CA THR A 47 1.02 -14.82 -4.65
C THR A 47 2.08 -15.19 -5.69
N ASP A 48 2.51 -16.45 -5.71
CA ASP A 48 3.39 -16.96 -6.77
C ASP A 48 2.79 -16.74 -8.17
N GLU A 49 1.47 -16.85 -8.28
CA GLU A 49 0.74 -16.58 -9.52
C GLU A 49 0.83 -15.10 -9.92
N THR A 50 0.71 -14.17 -8.97
CA THR A 50 0.96 -12.74 -9.24
C THR A 50 2.38 -12.52 -9.74
N LEU A 51 3.38 -13.12 -9.08
CA LEU A 51 4.79 -12.99 -9.48
C LEU A 51 5.03 -13.56 -10.89
N ARG A 52 4.41 -14.69 -11.23
CA ARG A 52 4.45 -15.28 -12.57
C ARG A 52 3.91 -14.31 -13.63
N ILE A 53 2.71 -13.77 -13.43
CA ILE A 53 2.08 -12.83 -14.35
C ILE A 53 2.95 -11.57 -14.55
N VAL A 54 3.51 -11.02 -13.46
CA VAL A 54 4.40 -9.85 -13.55
C VAL A 54 5.65 -10.14 -14.37
N ARG A 55 6.29 -11.31 -14.16
CA ARG A 55 7.49 -11.71 -14.93
C ARG A 55 7.16 -11.88 -16.42
N GLU A 56 6.08 -12.58 -16.73
CA GLU A 56 5.64 -12.83 -18.11
C GLU A 56 5.29 -11.52 -18.84
N SER A 57 4.68 -10.55 -18.15
CA SER A 57 4.24 -9.28 -18.74
C SER A 57 5.31 -8.18 -18.72
N SER A 58 6.47 -8.43 -18.11
CA SER A 58 7.52 -7.40 -17.92
C SER A 58 7.93 -6.70 -19.23
N HIS A 59 7.91 -7.42 -20.35
CA HIS A 59 8.25 -6.92 -21.68
C HIS A 59 7.27 -5.86 -22.22
N THR A 60 6.07 -5.73 -21.66
CA THR A 60 5.07 -4.72 -22.09
C THR A 60 5.24 -3.39 -21.37
N LEU A 61 6.09 -3.33 -20.35
CA LEU A 61 6.26 -2.14 -19.52
C LEU A 61 7.28 -1.18 -20.16
N PRO A 62 7.07 0.14 -20.04
CA PRO A 62 8.05 1.10 -20.50
C PRO A 62 9.34 0.95 -19.69
N THR A 63 10.47 0.81 -20.37
CA THR A 63 11.79 0.79 -19.72
C THR A 63 12.11 2.19 -19.21
N TYR A 64 12.00 2.41 -17.90
CA TYR A 64 12.44 3.65 -17.28
C TYR A 64 13.95 3.60 -16.98
N GLN A 65 14.75 4.27 -17.81
CA GLN A 65 16.22 4.38 -17.68
C GLN A 65 16.67 5.75 -17.14
N GLY A 66 15.82 6.46 -16.39
CA GLY A 66 16.15 7.78 -15.85
C GLY A 66 16.91 7.71 -14.52
N ASP A 67 17.74 8.72 -14.24
CA ASP A 67 18.32 9.05 -12.92
C ASP A 67 17.26 9.56 -11.91
N GLY A 68 16.02 9.05 -12.03
CA GLY A 68 14.93 9.33 -11.11
C GLY A 68 15.19 8.76 -9.71
N PRO A 69 14.30 9.02 -8.73
CA PRO A 69 14.52 8.62 -7.34
C PRO A 69 15.02 7.17 -7.28
N ARG A 70 16.14 6.95 -6.56
CA ARG A 70 16.98 5.73 -6.56
C ARG A 70 16.25 4.39 -6.42
N TYR A 71 14.96 4.42 -6.10
CA TYR A 71 14.06 3.30 -6.01
C TYR A 71 13.05 3.37 -7.15
N CYS A 72 13.21 2.48 -8.13
CA CYS A 72 12.18 2.26 -9.13
C CYS A 72 10.93 1.72 -8.39
N PRO A 73 9.81 2.46 -8.37
CA PRO A 73 8.71 2.17 -7.44
C PRO A 73 7.84 0.99 -7.89
N SER A 74 8.05 0.47 -9.10
CA SER A 74 7.16 -0.50 -9.74
C SER A 74 7.28 -1.90 -9.12
N ILE A 75 6.17 -2.64 -9.15
CA ILE A 75 6.16 -4.06 -8.76
C ILE A 75 7.07 -4.90 -9.67
N ALA A 76 7.14 -4.61 -10.97
CA ALA A 76 7.98 -5.34 -11.91
C ALA A 76 9.46 -5.23 -11.56
N THR A 77 9.93 -4.01 -11.25
CA THR A 77 11.32 -3.82 -10.82
C THR A 77 11.59 -4.44 -9.45
N LYS A 78 10.61 -4.47 -8.53
CA LYS A 78 10.76 -5.20 -7.25
C LYS A 78 10.93 -6.70 -7.48
N VAL A 79 10.13 -7.30 -8.37
CA VAL A 79 10.21 -8.74 -8.70
C VAL A 79 11.53 -9.09 -9.39
N GLU A 80 12.04 -8.21 -10.24
CA GLU A 80 13.34 -8.37 -10.90
C GLU A 80 14.51 -8.25 -9.92
N ARG A 81 14.49 -7.23 -9.04
CA ARG A 81 15.59 -6.96 -8.10
C ARG A 81 15.64 -7.92 -6.91
N PHE A 82 14.50 -8.49 -6.51
CA PHE A 82 14.37 -9.38 -5.36
C PHE A 82 13.73 -10.72 -5.78
N PRO A 83 14.40 -11.51 -6.64
CA PRO A 83 13.84 -12.74 -7.19
C PRO A 83 13.57 -13.83 -6.14
N GLU A 84 14.28 -13.80 -5.00
CA GLU A 84 14.12 -14.70 -3.87
C GLU A 84 12.90 -14.38 -2.99
N ALA A 85 12.29 -13.20 -3.16
CA ALA A 85 11.12 -12.80 -2.41
C ALA A 85 9.91 -13.67 -2.81
N ARG A 86 9.41 -14.48 -1.86
CA ARG A 86 8.22 -15.34 -2.08
C ARG A 86 6.93 -14.55 -2.25
N ARG A 87 6.88 -13.31 -1.74
CA ARG A 87 5.72 -12.42 -1.83
C ARG A 87 6.12 -10.99 -1.53
N HIS A 88 5.32 -10.04 -2.00
CA HIS A 88 5.43 -8.63 -1.65
C HIS A 88 4.17 -8.16 -0.93
N GLN A 89 4.34 -7.35 0.11
CA GLN A 89 3.24 -6.74 0.85
C GLN A 89 2.55 -5.66 0.01
N VAL A 90 1.23 -5.64 0.06
CA VAL A 90 0.36 -4.68 -0.62
C VAL A 90 -0.58 -4.06 0.39
N TRP A 91 -0.69 -2.73 0.35
CA TRP A 91 -1.64 -1.96 1.16
C TRP A 91 -2.87 -1.58 0.37
N LEU A 92 -4.02 -1.76 0.98
CA LEU A 92 -5.32 -1.29 0.52
C LEU A 92 -5.68 -0.07 1.36
N GLU A 93 -5.41 1.12 0.81
CA GLU A 93 -5.69 2.41 1.42
C GLU A 93 -6.92 3.02 0.75
N SER A 94 -7.82 3.64 1.54
CA SER A 94 -8.96 4.32 0.94
C SER A 94 -8.50 5.59 0.23
N ALA A 95 -9.01 5.83 -0.97
CA ALA A 95 -8.75 7.07 -1.72
C ALA A 95 -9.47 8.29 -1.11
N GLY A 96 -10.45 8.07 -0.23
CA GLY A 96 -11.23 9.10 0.44
C GLY A 96 -12.32 8.54 1.34
N LEU A 97 -13.01 9.40 2.08
CA LEU A 97 -14.06 9.00 3.04
C LEU A 97 -15.46 8.85 2.41
N GLY A 98 -15.67 9.38 1.20
CA GLY A 98 -16.98 9.42 0.53
C GLY A 98 -17.01 8.75 -0.84
N THR A 99 -16.08 7.83 -1.11
CA THR A 99 -15.86 7.21 -2.43
C THR A 99 -16.08 5.69 -2.43
#